data_AF-A0A1Y4LQN4-F1
#
_entry.id   AF-A0A1Y4LQN4-F1
#
_cell.length_a   1.000
_cell.length_b   1.000
_cell.length_c   1.000
_cell.angle_alpha   90.00
_cell.angle_beta   90.00
_cell.angle_gamma   90.00
#
_symmetry.space_group_name_H-M   'P 1'
#
loop_
_entity.id
_entity.type
_entity.pdbx_description
1 polymer ?
#
loop_
_entity_poly.entity_id
_entity_poly.type
_entity_poly.pdbx_seq_one_letter_code
_entity_poly.pdbx_strand_id
1 'polypeptide(L)'
;MPLDLRLAILAVTLILAFTVYKVLSKRMIPVKYSFLWWLAVAVLLVLVILPDILIWFATKLGFQTISNLVVGVFIVILFFITISLTVIVSAQKKKITLLIQEVSILKEKIK
;
A
#
# COMPACT_ATOMS: atom_id res chain seq x y z
N MET A 1 -15.04 17.84 10.18
CA MET A 1 -13.65 17.88 9.70
C MET A 1 -13.41 19.18 8.95
N PRO A 2 -12.29 19.90 9.15
CA PRO A 2 -11.98 21.12 8.42
C PRO A 2 -11.92 20.88 6.90
N LEU A 3 -12.36 21.86 6.10
CA LEU A 3 -12.36 21.76 4.64
C LEU A 3 -10.93 21.56 4.09
N ASP A 4 -9.95 22.25 4.69
CA ASP A 4 -8.54 22.18 4.28
C ASP A 4 -7.99 20.75 4.37
N LEU A 5 -8.29 20.06 5.48
CA LEU A 5 -7.87 18.67 5.68
C LEU A 5 -8.57 17.75 4.66
N ARG A 6 -9.82 18.02 4.33
CA ARG A 6 -10.58 17.22 3.35
C ARG A 6 -10.00 17.33 1.95
N LEU A 7 -9.67 18.56 1.54
CA LEU A 7 -9.03 18.83 0.25
C LEU A 7 -7.63 18.22 0.18
N ALA A 8 -6.85 18.30 1.25
CA ALA A 8 -5.52 17.66 1.32
C ALA A 8 -5.62 16.14 1.15
N ILE A 9 -6.52 15.46 1.87
CA ILE A 9 -6.71 14.01 1.74
C ILE A 9 -7.20 13.65 0.34
N LEU A 10 -8.15 14.41 -0.22
CA LEU A 10 -8.65 14.18 -1.58
C LEU A 10 -7.53 14.30 -2.61
N ALA A 11 -6.69 15.34 -2.54
CA ALA A 11 -5.56 15.54 -3.44
C ALA A 11 -4.58 14.36 -3.37
N VAL A 12 -4.19 13.92 -2.17
CA VAL A 12 -3.32 12.75 -1.97
C VAL A 12 -3.95 11.49 -2.54
N THR A 13 -5.25 11.30 -2.33
CA THR A 13 -6.00 10.13 -2.83
C THR A 13 -6.01 10.07 -4.35
N LEU A 14 -6.24 11.20 -5.03
CA LEU A 14 -6.23 11.29 -6.49
C LEU A 14 -4.84 11.05 -7.07
N ILE A 15 -3.80 11.64 -6.45
CA ILE A 15 -2.40 11.40 -6.84
C ILE A 15 -2.05 9.91 -6.71
N LEU A 16 -2.46 9.29 -5.59
CA LEU A 16 -2.21 7.88 -5.35
C LEU A 16 -2.93 7.00 -6.39
N ALA A 17 -4.23 7.24 -6.61
CA ALA A 17 -5.02 6.50 -7.59
C ALA A 17 -4.42 6.61 -9.00
N PHE A 18 -4.02 7.82 -9.41
CA PHE A 18 -3.38 8.04 -10.70
C PHE A 18 -2.04 7.30 -10.82
N THR A 19 -1.23 7.33 -9.76
CA THR A 19 0.05 6.63 -9.72
C THR A 19 -0.14 5.12 -9.86
N VAL A 20 -1.06 4.55 -9.08
CA VAL A 20 -1.38 3.11 -9.12
C VAL A 20 -1.90 2.71 -10.49
N TYR A 21 -2.81 3.51 -11.08
CA TYR A 21 -3.31 3.30 -12.43
C TYR A 21 -2.19 3.28 -13.48
N LYS A 22 -1.28 4.27 -13.45
CA LYS A 22 -0.16 4.37 -14.40
C LYS A 22 0.80 3.20 -14.29
N VAL A 23 1.12 2.78 -13.05
CA VAL A 23 2.00 1.64 -12.78
C VAL A 23 1.38 0.32 -13.24
N LEU A 24 0.07 0.16 -13.06
CA LEU A 24 -0.68 -1.01 -13.52
C LEU A 24 -0.77 -1.06 -15.05
N SER A 25 -1.06 0.08 -15.69
CA SER A 25 -1.11 0.21 -17.16
C SER A 25 0.21 -0.17 -17.82
N LYS A 26 1.34 0.18 -17.20
CA LYS A 26 2.68 -0.20 -17.67
C LYS A 26 3.09 -1.65 -17.35
N ARG A 27 2.19 -2.47 -16.80
CA ARG A 27 2.44 -3.86 -16.35
C ARG A 27 3.66 -4.02 -15.44
N MET A 28 4.07 -2.94 -14.76
CA MET A 28 5.27 -2.93 -13.90
C MET A 28 5.05 -3.72 -12.61
N ILE A 29 3.79 -3.82 -12.17
CA ILE A 29 3.39 -4.56 -10.97
C ILE A 29 2.37 -5.62 -11.36
N PRO A 30 2.57 -6.90 -10.95
CA PRO A 30 1.55 -7.94 -11.08
C PRO A 30 0.23 -7.52 -10.41
N VAL A 31 -0.90 -7.73 -11.10
CA VAL A 31 -2.25 -7.28 -10.68
C VAL A 31 -2.55 -7.64 -9.21
N LYS A 32 -2.12 -8.82 -8.75
CA LYS A 32 -2.27 -9.28 -7.36
C LYS A 32 -1.72 -8.31 -6.31
N TYR A 33 -0.65 -7.57 -6.61
CA TYR A 33 -0.04 -6.62 -5.67
C TYR A 33 -0.67 -5.22 -5.78
N SER A 34 -1.29 -4.91 -6.92
CA SER A 34 -2.03 -3.65 -7.08
C SER A 34 -3.31 -3.61 -6.23
N PHE A 35 -3.86 -4.78 -5.86
CA PHE A 35 -5.06 -4.87 -5.02
C PHE A 35 -4.89 -4.15 -3.67
N LEU A 36 -3.73 -4.29 -3.02
CA LEU A 36 -3.45 -3.63 -1.75
C LEU A 36 -3.44 -2.09 -1.88
N TRP A 37 -2.91 -1.60 -3.00
CA TRP A 37 -2.89 -0.17 -3.30
C TRP A 37 -4.29 0.37 -3.62
N TRP A 38 -5.10 -0.39 -4.36
CA TRP A 38 -6.49 -0.03 -4.60
C TRP A 38 -7.33 -0.06 -3.32
N LEU A 39 -7.06 -0.98 -2.40
CA LEU A 39 -7.66 -0.99 -1.06
C LEU A 39 -7.30 0.29 -0.29
N ALA A 40 -6.03 0.72 -0.33
CA ALA A 40 -5.62 1.98 0.28
C ALA A 40 -6.36 3.19 -0.31
N VAL A 41 -6.46 3.27 -1.65
CA VAL A 41 -7.25 4.31 -2.33
C VAL A 41 -8.72 4.29 -1.89
N ALA A 42 -9.33 3.11 -1.81
CA ALA A 42 -10.72 2.95 -1.38
C ALA A 42 -10.92 3.43 0.06
N VAL A 43 -10.02 3.06 0.98
CA VAL A 43 -10.05 3.54 2.37
C VAL A 43 -9.97 5.06 2.42
N LEU A 44 -9.02 5.66 1.69
CA LEU A 44 -8.85 7.12 1.63
C LEU A 44 -10.06 7.84 0.99
N LEU A 45 -10.73 7.24 0.01
CA LEU A 45 -11.97 7.78 -0.54
C LEU A 45 -13.11 7.76 0.50
N VAL A 46 -13.24 6.68 1.26
CA VAL A 46 -14.24 6.59 2.34
C VAL A 46 -13.99 7.67 3.40
N LEU A 47 -12.72 7.93 3.76
CA LEU A 47 -12.33 9.03 4.65
C LEU A 47 -12.84 10.40 4.18
N VAL A 48 -12.83 10.64 2.86
CA VAL A 48 -13.25 11.92 2.27
C VAL A 48 -14.77 12.02 2.15
N ILE A 49 -15.45 10.94 1.80
CA ILE A 49 -16.90 10.93 1.54
C ILE A 49 -17.69 10.87 2.84
N LEU A 50 -17.24 10.07 3.82
CA LEU A 50 -17.93 9.78 5.08
C LEU A 50 -17.10 10.20 6.31
N PRO A 51 -16.88 11.51 6.53
CA PRO A 51 -16.07 12.00 7.64
C PRO A 51 -16.68 11.69 9.02
N ASP A 52 -18.01 11.52 9.11
CA ASP A 52 -18.71 11.27 10.37
C ASP A 52 -18.33 9.92 10.99
N ILE A 53 -18.10 8.90 10.14
CA ILE A 53 -17.58 7.59 10.58
C ILE A 53 -16.22 7.76 11.25
N LEU A 54 -15.36 8.62 10.69
CA LEU A 54 -14.05 8.89 11.25
C LEU A 54 -14.14 9.58 12.62
N ILE A 55 -15.02 10.57 12.73
CA ILE A 55 -15.23 11.31 13.99
C ILE A 55 -15.74 10.36 15.08
N TRP A 56 -16.61 9.42 14.72
CA TRP A 56 -17.07 8.37 15.64
C TRP A 56 -15.93 7.47 16.12
N PHE A 57 -15.04 7.01 15.22
CA PHE A 57 -13.85 6.25 15.63
C PHE A 57 -12.87 7.10 16.43
N ALA A 58 -12.64 8.36 16.06
CA ALA A 58 -11.73 9.26 16.76
C ALA A 58 -12.13 9.41 18.24
N THR A 59 -13.42 9.66 18.48
CA THR A 59 -13.97 9.81 19.83
C THR A 59 -13.92 8.51 20.64
N LYS A 60 -14.18 7.36 20.01
CA LYS A 60 -14.09 6.05 20.68
C LYS A 60 -12.67 5.62 21.02
N LEU A 61 -11.71 5.92 20.16
CA LEU A 61 -10.30 5.56 20.34
C LEU A 61 -9.51 6.58 21.16
N GLY A 62 -10.12 7.72 21.53
CA GLY A 62 -9.49 8.75 22.36
C GLY A 62 -8.54 9.69 21.59
N PHE A 63 -8.70 9.82 20.28
CA PHE A 63 -7.92 10.78 19.49
C PHE A 63 -8.39 12.23 19.73
N GLN A 64 -7.44 13.11 20.04
CA GLN A 64 -7.72 14.53 20.30
C GLN A 64 -8.10 15.32 19.03
N THR A 65 -7.52 14.98 17.87
CA THR A 65 -7.80 15.66 16.60
C THR A 65 -8.05 14.65 15.49
N ILE A 66 -8.89 15.05 14.51
CA ILE A 66 -9.17 14.24 13.31
C ILE A 66 -7.88 14.02 12.50
N SER A 67 -6.99 15.01 12.47
CA SER A 67 -5.69 14.91 11.80
C SER A 67 -4.84 13.77 12.35
N ASN A 68 -4.81 13.60 13.68
CA ASN A 68 -4.04 12.51 14.31
C ASN A 68 -4.60 11.13 13.91
N LEU A 69 -5.92 10.99 13.83
CA LEU A 69 -6.54 9.75 13.36
C LEU A 69 -6.19 9.47 11.90
N VAL A 70 -6.23 10.47 11.02
CA VAL A 70 -5.86 10.34 9.60
C VAL A 70 -4.40 9.90 9.45
N VAL A 71 -3.48 10.48 10.22
CA VAL A 71 -2.07 10.05 10.29
C VAL A 71 -1.97 8.60 10.74
N GLY A 72 -2.72 8.20 11.77
CA GLY A 72 -2.80 6.80 12.22
C GLY A 72 -3.24 5.85 11.12
N VAL A 73 -4.25 6.22 10.32
CA VAL A 73 -4.70 5.41 9.17
C VAL A 73 -3.60 5.28 8.12
N PHE A 74 -2.88 6.36 7.80
CA PHE A 74 -1.73 6.29 6.89
C PHE A 74 -0.63 5.35 7.41
N ILE A 75 -0.34 5.38 8.72
CA ILE A 75 0.63 4.46 9.33
C ILE A 75 0.18 3.01 9.16
N VAL A 76 -1.09 2.69 9.44
CA VAL A 76 -1.64 1.34 9.27
C VAL A 76 -1.52 0.88 7.82
N ILE A 77 -1.89 1.73 6.86
CA ILE A 77 -1.74 1.45 5.42
C ILE A 77 -0.27 1.15 5.08
N LEU A 78 0.67 1.98 5.55
CA LEU A 78 2.10 1.79 5.34
C LEU A 78 2.62 0.47 5.93
N PHE A 79 2.15 0.08 7.11
CA PHE A 79 2.48 -1.21 7.71
C PHE A 79 2.06 -2.38 6.81
N PHE A 80 0.82 -2.38 6.32
CA PHE A 80 0.35 -3.43 5.40
C PHE A 80 1.18 -3.50 4.11
N ILE A 81 1.52 -2.35 3.54
CA ILE A 81 2.36 -2.28 2.34
C ILE A 81 3.77 -2.84 2.63
N THR A 82 4.34 -2.50 3.78
CA THR A 82 5.68 -2.96 4.18
C THR A 82 5.73 -4.47 4.41
N ILE A 83 4.70 -5.03 5.06
CA ILE A 83 4.56 -6.49 5.24
C ILE A 83 4.43 -7.17 3.87
N SER A 84 3.60 -6.62 2.97
CA SER A 84 3.46 -7.15 1.60
C SER A 84 4.80 -7.13 0.86
N LEU A 85 5.54 -6.03 0.93
CA LEU A 85 6.88 -5.90 0.34
C LEU A 85 7.84 -6.95 0.90
N THR A 86 7.82 -7.16 2.22
CA THR A 86 8.66 -8.15 2.91
C THR A 86 8.40 -9.56 2.39
N VAL A 87 7.12 -9.94 2.23
CA VAL A 87 6.74 -11.25 1.66
C VAL A 87 7.23 -11.39 0.22
N ILE A 88 7.10 -10.35 -0.59
CA ILE A 88 7.55 -10.34 -1.99
C ILE A 88 9.07 -10.53 -2.07
N VAL A 89 9.82 -9.76 -1.29
CA VAL A 89 11.29 -9.81 -1.26
C VAL A 89 11.78 -11.17 -0.76
N SER A 90 11.14 -11.73 0.27
CA SER A 90 11.46 -13.07 0.78
C SER A 90 11.25 -14.16 -0.30
N ALA A 91 10.14 -14.10 -1.02
CA ALA A 91 9.86 -15.03 -2.12
C ALA A 91 10.84 -14.86 -3.29
N GLN A 92 11.23 -13.63 -3.63
CA GLN A 92 12.24 -13.35 -4.66
C GLN A 92 13.62 -13.89 -4.25
N LYS A 93 14.03 -13.70 -3.00
CA LYS A 93 15.29 -14.24 -2.47
C LYS A 93 15.37 -15.76 -2.65
N LYS A 94 14.30 -16.49 -2.32
CA LYS A 94 14.22 -17.95 -2.53
C LYS A 94 14.39 -18.34 -4.00
N LYS A 95 13.72 -17.63 -4.92
CA LYS A 95 13.84 -17.89 -6.37
C LYS A 95 15.27 -17.64 -6.89
N ILE A 96 15.92 -16.58 -6.41
CA ILE A 96 17.31 -16.27 -6.78
C ILE A 96 18.23 -17.39 -6.30
N THR A 97 18.09 -17.86 -5.06
CA THR A 97 18.90 -18.99 -4.55
C THR A 97 18.72 -20.25 -5.40
N LEU A 98 17.48 -20.59 -5.78
CA LEU A 98 17.21 -21.73 -6.66
C LEU A 98 17.84 -21.56 -8.03
N LEU A 99 17.74 -20.37 -8.65
CA LEU A 99 18.39 -20.08 -9.93
C LEU A 99 19.92 -20.22 -9.85
N ILE A 100 20.53 -19.76 -8.75
CA ILE A 100 21.97 -19.92 -8.53
C ILE A 100 22.35 -21.41 -8.46
N GLN A 101 21.54 -22.23 -7.78
CA GLN A 101 21.75 -23.68 -7.67
C GLN A 101 21.64 -24.38 -9.03
N GLU A 102 20.59 -24.11 -9.79
CA GLU A 102 20.39 -24.66 -11.14
C GLU A 102 21.56 -24.30 -12.06
N VAL A 103 21.99 -23.04 -12.06
CA VAL A 103 23.15 -22.59 -12.85
C VAL A 103 24.44 -23.29 -12.40
N SER A 104 24.62 -23.54 -11.12
CA SER A 104 25.81 -24.23 -10.59
C SER A 104 25.85 -25.70 -11.02
N ILE A 105 24.71 -26.40 -10.96
CA ILE A 105 24.58 -27.79 -11.44
C ILE A 105 24.81 -27.86 -12.96
N LEU A 106 24.26 -26.91 -13.73
CA LEU A 106 24.49 -26.82 -15.17
C LEU A 106 25.99 -26.62 -15.50
N LYS A 107 26.68 -25.75 -14.76
CA LYS A 107 28.12 -25.51 -14.94
C LYS A 107 28.97 -26.73 -14.61
N GLU A 108 28.57 -27.51 -13.61
CA GLU A 108 29.26 -28.74 -13.24
C GLU A 108 29.13 -29.81 -14.33
N LYS A 109 27.95 -29.98 -14.93
CA LYS A 109 27.71 -30.93 -16.03
C LYS A 109 28.42 -30.62 -17.35
N ILE A 110 28.78 -29.35 -17.58
CA ILE A 110 29.48 -28.90 -18.80
C ILE A 110 31.00 -29.02 -18.62
N LYS A 111 31.48 -29.17 -17.39
CA LYS A 111 32.90 -29.29 -17.05
C LYS A 111 33.40 -30.72 -17.27
#